data_AF-A0A9E5J949-F1
#
_entry.id   AF-A0A9E5J949-F1
#
_cell.length_a   1.000
_cell.length_b   1.000
_cell.length_c   1.000
_cell.angle_alpha   90.00
_cell.angle_beta   90.00
_cell.angle_gamma   90.00
#
_symmetry.space_group_name_H-M   'P 1'
#
loop_
_entity.id
_entity.type
_entity.pdbx_description
1 polymer ?
#
loop_
_entity_poly.entity_id
_entity_poly.type
_entity_poly.pdbx_seq_one_letter_code
_entity_poly.pdbx_strand_id
1 'polypeptide(L)'
;ATTLSTATQGYNVAINAGGTITNAVTFSNSGTVALAGTTAFTGGVTATDPSSISLNGTVTAANTGVITLGDANTGISVNGNSTVGGTSTGNITLGAATLASGTTLTVGTGISNAITLGTVNGSGGAPNLTINTTGVVSVGAVGSTIGTVAVTQSGGTTFNSTVNAATVTLTNTTGTIAFTGALTATTLNTANAGYNVAINGGGTITNAVTFSNSGTLTLAGTTAFTGGVIATAPSSRTINGTVSAAGTGVITLGTVSITGDSTIGGASTGQITIGAATLSDNRTLTVGAGADTPISLSSVTGTALNSVSNLTINTTGAVTVSGAVGTDIGTVTVTKSGGTTFSSTVDAATVTLTNTTGTITFSGALTATTLNTAAAGYNVAINGGGTIANVVTFSNSGTLTLAGTTAFTGGVTATAPSSKTINGTITAAGTGVINLGTTGVTVSGNSTV
;
A
#
# COMPACT_ATOMS: atom_id res chain seq x y z
N ALA A 1 -21.00 23.06 43.28
CA ALA A 1 -20.02 23.43 42.24
C ALA A 1 -18.72 23.75 42.94
N THR A 2 -17.71 22.90 42.78
CA THR A 2 -16.40 23.07 43.42
C THR A 2 -15.50 23.82 42.46
N THR A 3 -14.73 24.78 42.96
CA THR A 3 -13.62 25.37 42.20
C THR A 3 -12.30 24.80 42.67
N LEU A 4 -11.31 24.75 41.78
CA LEU A 4 -9.95 24.33 42.09
C LEU A 4 -8.95 25.33 41.51
N SER A 5 -8.01 25.77 42.35
CA SER A 5 -6.83 26.52 41.94
C SER A 5 -5.59 25.87 42.56
N THR A 6 -4.46 25.97 41.86
CA THR A 6 -3.17 25.48 42.35
C THR A 6 -2.15 26.61 42.26
N ALA A 7 -1.15 26.58 43.14
CA ALA A 7 -0.06 27.56 43.17
C ALA A 7 1.23 26.94 42.60
N THR A 8 2.11 27.79 42.07
CA THR A 8 3.42 27.39 41.54
C THR A 8 4.38 26.97 42.66
N GLN A 9 4.23 25.73 43.13
CA GLN A 9 5.03 25.14 44.21
C GLN A 9 5.20 23.63 44.00
N GLY A 10 6.21 23.04 44.67
CA GLY A 10 6.62 21.64 44.52
C GLY A 10 5.78 20.61 45.27
N TYR A 11 4.45 20.74 45.28
CA TYR A 11 3.56 19.76 45.92
C TYR A 11 2.86 18.87 44.89
N ASN A 12 2.39 17.71 45.36
CA ASN A 12 1.62 16.77 44.57
C ASN A 12 0.12 17.05 44.72
N VAL A 13 -0.65 16.84 43.65
CA VAL A 13 -2.11 16.86 43.70
C VAL A 13 -2.65 15.48 43.35
N ALA A 14 -3.63 15.01 44.13
CA ALA A 14 -4.31 13.75 43.86
C ALA A 14 -5.83 13.94 43.97
N ILE A 15 -6.55 13.63 42.90
CA ILE A 15 -8.02 13.57 42.86
C ILE A 15 -8.40 12.10 42.71
N ASN A 16 -8.66 11.43 43.83
CA ASN A 16 -8.76 9.97 43.88
C ASN A 16 -10.19 9.42 43.63
N ALA A 17 -11.21 10.12 44.12
CA ALA A 17 -12.61 9.69 44.03
C ALA A 17 -13.37 10.31 42.85
N GLY A 18 -12.70 11.13 42.04
CA GLY A 18 -13.37 11.96 41.04
C GLY A 18 -14.08 13.18 41.64
N GLY A 19 -15.00 13.76 40.87
CA GLY A 19 -15.81 14.92 41.25
C GLY A 19 -16.01 15.91 40.10
N THR A 20 -16.81 16.95 40.35
CA THR A 20 -17.06 18.03 39.37
C THR A 20 -16.39 19.32 39.82
N ILE A 21 -15.53 19.86 38.95
CA ILE A 21 -14.84 21.14 39.09
C ILE A 21 -15.34 22.07 37.99
N THR A 22 -15.86 23.24 38.36
CA THR A 22 -16.62 24.07 37.42
C THR A 22 -15.81 25.16 36.72
N ASN A 23 -14.76 25.68 37.36
CA ASN A 23 -13.86 26.64 36.70
C ASN A 23 -12.90 25.93 35.74
N ALA A 24 -12.31 26.69 34.83
CA ALA A 24 -11.13 26.23 34.10
C ALA A 24 -9.97 26.05 35.10
N VAL A 25 -9.28 24.91 35.03
CA VAL A 25 -8.20 24.56 35.95
C VAL A 25 -6.87 24.58 35.22
N THR A 26 -5.90 25.32 35.76
CA THR A 26 -4.48 25.14 35.43
C THR A 26 -3.78 24.54 36.65
N PHE A 27 -3.15 23.39 36.46
CA PHE A 27 -2.24 22.80 37.44
C PHE A 27 -0.86 23.44 37.28
N SER A 28 -0.54 24.37 38.17
CA SER A 28 0.74 25.10 38.20
C SER A 28 1.75 24.50 39.18
N ASN A 29 1.36 23.44 39.92
CA ASN A 29 2.28 22.76 40.82
C ASN A 29 3.35 21.98 40.02
N SER A 30 4.59 21.96 40.50
CA SER A 30 5.70 21.24 39.85
C SER A 30 5.89 19.79 40.34
N GLY A 31 5.13 19.39 41.37
CA GLY A 31 5.03 17.98 41.78
C GLY A 31 4.19 17.15 40.79
N THR A 32 3.72 15.99 41.23
CA THR A 32 2.91 15.08 40.39
C THR A 32 1.43 15.44 40.43
N VAL A 33 0.67 15.12 39.38
CA VAL A 33 -0.81 15.13 39.39
C VAL A 33 -1.36 13.73 39.17
N ALA A 34 -2.15 13.22 40.11
CA ALA A 34 -2.86 11.95 39.97
C ALA A 34 -4.36 12.19 39.81
N LEU A 35 -4.94 11.69 38.72
CA LEU A 35 -6.37 11.76 38.42
C LEU A 35 -6.93 10.34 38.34
N ALA A 36 -7.80 10.00 39.29
CA ALA A 36 -8.50 8.72 39.34
C ALA A 36 -10.01 8.92 39.51
N GLY A 37 -10.77 7.83 39.32
CA GLY A 37 -12.23 7.91 39.28
C GLY A 37 -12.71 8.76 38.10
N THR A 38 -13.88 9.40 38.22
CA THR A 38 -14.42 10.29 37.17
C THR A 38 -14.32 11.74 37.61
N THR A 39 -13.38 12.49 37.03
CA THR A 39 -13.18 13.91 37.30
C THR A 39 -13.66 14.76 36.12
N ALA A 40 -14.67 15.58 36.34
CA ALA A 40 -15.23 16.50 35.34
C ALA A 40 -14.70 17.92 35.57
N PHE A 41 -13.84 18.39 34.68
CA PHE A 41 -13.38 19.77 34.58
C PHE A 41 -14.27 20.53 33.59
N THR A 42 -15.45 20.98 34.03
CA THR A 42 -16.46 21.60 33.16
C THR A 42 -15.90 22.78 32.35
N GLY A 43 -15.03 23.60 32.95
CA GLY A 43 -14.36 24.73 32.28
C GLY A 43 -13.11 24.37 31.49
N GLY A 44 -12.71 23.10 31.48
CA GLY A 44 -11.44 22.63 30.91
C GLY A 44 -10.31 22.49 31.94
N VAL A 45 -9.24 21.83 31.53
CA VAL A 45 -8.06 21.55 32.36
C VAL A 45 -6.78 21.66 31.55
N THR A 46 -5.77 22.31 32.11
CA THR A 46 -4.40 22.35 31.61
C THR A 46 -3.44 21.87 32.70
N ALA A 47 -2.63 20.85 32.42
CA ALA A 47 -1.64 20.30 33.32
C ALA A 47 -0.31 20.07 32.57
N THR A 48 0.45 21.13 32.33
CA THR A 48 1.75 21.08 31.64
C THR A 48 2.93 21.28 32.58
N ASP A 49 2.74 22.04 33.67
CA ASP A 49 3.78 22.30 34.68
C ASP A 49 4.12 21.13 35.63
N PRO A 50 3.21 20.18 35.94
CA PRO A 50 3.54 19.04 36.81
C PRO A 50 4.71 18.22 36.29
N SER A 51 5.50 17.60 37.17
CA SER A 51 6.60 16.71 36.74
C SER A 51 6.13 15.41 36.09
N SER A 52 4.90 14.97 36.39
CA SER A 52 4.24 13.84 35.74
C SER A 52 2.74 13.82 36.04
N ILE A 53 1.99 13.12 35.19
CA ILE A 53 0.56 12.88 35.37
C ILE A 53 0.30 11.38 35.45
N SER A 54 -0.52 10.95 36.41
CA SER A 54 -1.03 9.58 36.49
C SER A 54 -2.54 9.57 36.22
N LEU A 55 -2.98 8.76 35.25
CA LEU A 55 -4.39 8.53 34.92
C LEU A 55 -4.81 7.13 35.35
N ASN A 56 -5.92 7.07 36.10
CA ASN A 56 -6.59 5.83 36.49
C ASN A 56 -8.10 6.05 36.56
N GLY A 57 -8.69 6.47 35.43
CA GLY A 57 -10.11 6.79 35.35
C GLY A 57 -10.46 7.77 34.23
N THR A 58 -11.60 8.44 34.38
CA THR A 58 -12.14 9.33 33.36
C THR A 58 -11.83 10.79 33.70
N VAL A 59 -11.24 11.52 32.76
CA VAL A 59 -11.11 12.98 32.78
C VAL A 59 -12.07 13.54 31.73
N THR A 60 -13.02 14.37 32.15
CA THR A 60 -13.95 15.01 31.23
C THR A 60 -13.91 16.53 31.24
N ALA A 61 -14.34 17.12 30.12
CA ALA A 61 -14.74 18.51 30.02
C ALA A 61 -16.13 18.62 29.38
N ALA A 62 -16.72 19.81 29.41
CA ALA A 62 -18.00 20.12 28.78
C ALA A 62 -17.94 21.41 27.96
N ASN A 63 -18.98 21.66 27.15
CA ASN A 63 -19.11 22.86 26.32
C ASN A 63 -17.92 23.02 25.36
N THR A 64 -17.11 24.06 25.55
CA THR A 64 -15.90 24.35 24.80
C THR A 64 -14.62 24.18 25.64
N GLY A 65 -14.73 23.57 26.82
CA GLY A 65 -13.60 23.35 27.74
C GLY A 65 -12.54 22.47 27.09
N VAL A 66 -11.31 22.96 27.06
CA VAL A 66 -10.15 22.23 26.50
C VAL A 66 -9.58 21.27 27.55
N ILE A 67 -9.07 20.12 27.12
CA ILE A 67 -8.28 19.22 27.97
C ILE A 67 -6.87 19.19 27.43
N THR A 68 -5.90 19.68 28.19
CA THR A 68 -4.47 19.60 27.90
C THR A 68 -3.76 18.93 29.07
N LEU A 69 -3.30 17.69 28.89
CA LEU A 69 -2.56 16.95 29.92
C LEU A 69 -1.19 16.61 29.39
N GLY A 70 -0.14 17.05 30.09
CA GLY A 70 1.23 16.77 29.73
C GLY A 70 1.71 17.51 28.49
N ASP A 71 3.02 17.41 28.26
CA ASP A 71 3.73 18.00 27.13
C ASP A 71 5.01 17.19 26.86
N ALA A 72 6.05 17.82 26.29
CA ALA A 72 7.34 17.16 26.05
C ALA A 72 8.15 16.89 27.32
N ASN A 73 7.91 17.64 28.40
CA ASN A 73 8.60 17.52 29.69
C ASN A 73 7.75 16.81 30.75
N THR A 74 6.44 16.72 30.52
CA THR A 74 5.46 16.18 31.46
C THR A 74 4.80 14.94 30.89
N GLY A 75 5.33 13.77 31.27
CA GLY A 75 4.82 12.47 30.85
C GLY A 75 3.53 12.05 31.56
N ILE A 76 2.75 11.22 30.89
CA ILE A 76 1.49 10.64 31.38
C ILE A 76 1.69 9.13 31.60
N SER A 77 1.38 8.64 32.79
CA SER A 77 1.29 7.20 33.11
C SER A 77 -0.17 6.80 33.17
N VAL A 78 -0.60 5.86 32.32
CA VAL A 78 -1.95 5.30 32.34
C VAL A 78 -1.91 4.00 33.13
N ASN A 79 -2.30 4.07 34.40
CA ASN A 79 -2.18 2.98 35.37
C ASN A 79 -3.46 2.14 35.52
N GLY A 80 -4.55 2.58 34.88
CA GLY A 80 -5.78 1.82 34.76
C GLY A 80 -6.56 2.28 33.53
N ASN A 81 -7.67 1.61 33.23
CA ASN A 81 -8.53 1.99 32.11
C ASN A 81 -8.96 3.44 32.25
N SER A 82 -8.56 4.25 31.28
CA SER A 82 -8.71 5.69 31.36
C SER A 82 -9.38 6.22 30.10
N THR A 83 -10.24 7.22 30.30
CA THR A 83 -10.93 7.91 29.22
C THR A 83 -10.67 9.40 29.36
N VAL A 84 -10.16 10.05 28.32
CA VAL A 84 -10.04 11.51 28.27
C VAL A 84 -11.01 12.02 27.22
N GLY A 85 -12.05 12.76 27.63
CA GLY A 85 -13.12 13.16 26.72
C GLY A 85 -14.27 13.88 27.40
N GLY A 86 -15.51 13.47 27.14
CA GLY A 86 -16.70 14.06 27.74
C GLY A 86 -17.66 14.61 26.67
N THR A 87 -18.35 15.70 27.00
CA THR A 87 -19.30 16.36 26.09
C THR A 87 -18.72 17.63 25.45
N SER A 88 -17.46 17.96 25.78
CA SER A 88 -16.80 19.15 25.23
C SER A 88 -16.43 18.98 23.76
N THR A 89 -16.66 20.03 22.97
CA THR A 89 -16.12 20.18 21.61
C THR A 89 -14.73 20.85 21.60
N GLY A 90 -14.22 21.25 22.77
CA GLY A 90 -12.86 21.76 22.91
C GLY A 90 -11.81 20.70 22.58
N ASN A 91 -10.62 21.16 22.20
CA ASN A 91 -9.50 20.27 21.85
C ASN A 91 -9.11 19.36 23.02
N ILE A 92 -8.64 18.16 22.68
CA ILE A 92 -7.95 17.27 23.62
C ILE A 92 -6.49 17.16 23.17
N THR A 93 -5.56 17.57 24.04
CA THR A 93 -4.12 17.46 23.82
C THR A 93 -3.53 16.62 24.93
N LEU A 94 -2.87 15.52 24.58
CA LEU A 94 -2.09 14.70 25.51
C LEU A 94 -0.62 14.72 25.11
N GLY A 95 0.26 14.94 26.08
CA GLY A 95 1.71 14.73 25.95
C GLY A 95 2.07 13.25 25.74
N ALA A 96 3.33 12.90 25.97
CA ALA A 96 3.77 11.51 25.87
C ALA A 96 3.08 10.63 26.92
N ALA A 97 2.44 9.54 26.50
CA ALA A 97 1.72 8.61 27.36
C ALA A 97 2.37 7.22 27.37
N THR A 98 2.53 6.65 28.56
CA THR A 98 2.94 5.26 28.78
C THR A 98 1.80 4.49 29.42
N LEU A 99 1.34 3.42 28.77
CA LEU A 99 0.21 2.61 29.21
C LEU A 99 0.70 1.36 29.93
N ALA A 100 0.19 1.13 31.14
CA ALA A 100 0.47 -0.07 31.91
C ALA A 100 -0.15 -1.32 31.28
N SER A 101 0.41 -2.51 31.59
CA SER A 101 -0.10 -3.80 31.12
C SER A 101 -1.61 -3.96 31.31
N GLY A 102 -2.30 -4.42 30.26
CA GLY A 102 -3.75 -4.67 30.28
C GLY A 102 -4.63 -3.42 30.37
N THR A 103 -4.08 -2.22 30.32
CA THR A 103 -4.88 -0.98 30.36
C THR A 103 -5.35 -0.56 28.98
N THR A 104 -6.41 0.25 28.94
CA THR A 104 -6.87 0.94 27.74
C THR A 104 -6.92 2.44 27.98
N LEU A 105 -6.31 3.22 27.09
CA LEU A 105 -6.52 4.66 27.00
C LEU A 105 -7.51 4.94 25.87
N THR A 106 -8.68 5.49 26.20
CA THR A 106 -9.65 6.00 25.23
C THR A 106 -9.56 7.52 25.18
N VAL A 107 -9.41 8.10 23.99
CA VAL A 107 -9.38 9.55 23.80
C VAL A 107 -10.52 9.97 22.88
N GLY A 108 -11.37 10.84 23.39
CA GLY A 108 -12.64 11.23 22.80
C GLY A 108 -13.79 10.26 23.11
N THR A 109 -15.00 10.68 22.77
CA THR A 109 -16.28 10.00 23.07
C THR A 109 -17.19 9.86 21.85
N GLY A 110 -16.67 10.10 20.64
CA GLY A 110 -17.43 10.04 19.39
C GLY A 110 -18.08 11.37 18.97
N ILE A 111 -17.69 12.47 19.61
CA ILE A 111 -18.12 13.83 19.24
C ILE A 111 -17.01 14.55 18.48
N SER A 112 -17.30 15.73 17.94
CA SER A 112 -16.37 16.47 17.09
C SER A 112 -15.37 17.29 17.91
N ASN A 113 -14.40 16.62 18.53
CA ASN A 113 -13.28 17.26 19.21
C ASN A 113 -11.96 16.98 18.47
N ALA A 114 -11.17 18.00 18.16
CA ALA A 114 -9.84 17.77 17.63
C ALA A 114 -8.97 17.09 18.70
N ILE A 115 -8.19 16.07 18.31
CA ILE A 115 -7.28 15.36 19.22
C ILE A 115 -5.84 15.49 18.73
N THR A 116 -4.95 15.87 19.64
CA THR A 116 -3.51 15.79 19.45
C THR A 116 -2.91 14.89 20.53
N LEU A 117 -2.20 13.85 20.11
CA LEU A 117 -1.47 12.95 21.01
C LEU A 117 0.02 13.02 20.70
N GLY A 118 0.84 13.10 21.75
CA GLY A 118 2.27 12.82 21.67
C GLY A 118 2.55 11.34 21.38
N THR A 119 3.72 10.87 21.79
CA THR A 119 4.06 9.44 21.71
C THR A 119 3.16 8.63 22.67
N VAL A 120 2.62 7.50 22.21
CA VAL A 120 1.89 6.54 23.03
C VAL A 120 2.64 5.21 23.04
N ASN A 121 3.13 4.80 24.21
CA ASN A 121 3.94 3.60 24.38
C ASN A 121 3.28 2.63 25.36
N GLY A 122 3.44 1.32 25.16
CA GLY A 122 3.11 0.33 26.19
C GLY A 122 4.31 0.07 27.11
N SER A 123 4.07 -0.16 28.40
CA SER A 123 5.13 -0.62 29.33
C SER A 123 5.35 -2.14 29.32
N GLY A 124 4.50 -2.89 28.59
CA GLY A 124 4.46 -4.35 28.52
C GLY A 124 3.01 -4.86 28.52
N GLY A 125 2.79 -6.13 28.17
CA GLY A 125 1.50 -6.81 28.40
C GLY A 125 0.29 -6.31 27.59
N ALA A 126 0.52 -5.85 26.35
CA ALA A 126 -0.51 -5.58 25.34
C ALA A 126 -1.62 -4.56 25.74
N PRO A 127 -1.30 -3.36 26.26
CA PRO A 127 -2.29 -2.30 26.46
C PRO A 127 -2.88 -1.79 25.14
N ASN A 128 -3.99 -1.04 25.23
CA ASN A 128 -4.75 -0.59 24.07
C ASN A 128 -4.88 0.94 24.01
N LEU A 129 -4.81 1.48 22.80
CA LEU A 129 -5.17 2.86 22.49
C LEU A 129 -6.46 2.85 21.66
N THR A 130 -7.46 3.61 22.11
CA THR A 130 -8.69 3.86 21.35
C THR A 130 -8.83 5.35 21.07
N ILE A 131 -8.99 5.71 19.81
CA ILE A 131 -9.29 7.05 19.33
C ILE A 131 -10.74 7.06 18.87
N ASN A 132 -11.56 7.92 19.48
CA ASN A 132 -13.00 7.97 19.27
C ASN A 132 -13.49 9.43 19.15
N THR A 133 -13.43 10.03 17.96
CA THR A 133 -13.83 11.44 17.78
C THR A 133 -14.20 11.75 16.34
N THR A 134 -15.32 12.41 16.07
CA THR A 134 -15.65 12.84 14.70
C THR A 134 -14.83 14.05 14.24
N GLY A 135 -13.94 14.59 15.09
CA GLY A 135 -12.95 15.58 14.74
C GLY A 135 -11.68 14.97 14.11
N VAL A 136 -10.79 15.85 13.65
CA VAL A 136 -9.47 15.46 13.12
C VAL A 136 -8.53 15.04 14.25
N VAL A 137 -7.64 14.08 13.97
CA VAL A 137 -6.71 13.51 14.94
C VAL A 137 -5.28 13.56 14.40
N SER A 138 -4.35 14.01 15.24
CA SER A 138 -2.91 13.97 15.00
C SER A 138 -2.24 13.18 16.12
N VAL A 139 -1.51 12.13 15.77
CA VAL A 139 -0.84 11.23 16.73
C VAL A 139 0.65 11.21 16.45
N GLY A 140 1.47 11.25 17.49
CA GLY A 140 2.90 10.97 17.42
C GLY A 140 3.20 9.49 17.11
N ALA A 141 4.32 8.99 17.62
CA ALA A 141 4.63 7.57 17.50
C ALA A 141 3.70 6.74 18.39
N VAL A 142 3.27 5.58 17.91
CA VAL A 142 2.58 4.56 18.70
C VAL A 142 3.46 3.33 18.70
N GLY A 143 4.05 2.97 19.84
CA GLY A 143 5.16 2.03 19.85
C GLY A 143 5.24 1.16 21.11
N SER A 144 6.16 0.19 21.06
CA SER A 144 6.49 -0.79 22.09
C SER A 144 5.29 -1.45 22.77
N THR A 145 5.04 -2.71 22.47
CA THR A 145 4.10 -3.59 23.21
C THR A 145 2.62 -3.20 23.19
N ILE A 146 2.19 -2.23 22.38
CA ILE A 146 0.75 -1.93 22.20
C ILE A 146 0.06 -3.18 21.63
N GLY A 147 -1.00 -3.63 22.31
CA GLY A 147 -1.88 -4.70 21.87
C GLY A 147 -2.75 -4.23 20.71
N THR A 148 -3.66 -3.29 20.99
CA THR A 148 -4.59 -2.78 19.99
C THR A 148 -4.50 -1.27 19.82
N VAL A 149 -4.49 -0.82 18.57
CA VAL A 149 -4.85 0.55 18.19
C VAL A 149 -6.21 0.51 17.50
N ALA A 150 -7.22 1.13 18.10
CA ALA A 150 -8.55 1.25 17.51
C ALA A 150 -8.80 2.71 17.11
N VAL A 151 -9.15 2.93 15.84
CA VAL A 151 -9.66 4.20 15.34
C VAL A 151 -11.14 3.99 15.01
N THR A 152 -12.01 4.72 15.71
CA THR A 152 -13.45 4.64 15.52
C THR A 152 -14.06 6.04 15.50
N GLN A 153 -15.16 6.19 14.76
CA GLN A 153 -15.89 7.46 14.63
C GLN A 153 -14.99 8.63 14.23
N SER A 154 -13.86 8.42 13.56
CA SER A 154 -12.84 9.45 13.32
C SER A 154 -13.29 10.46 12.24
N GLY A 155 -12.97 11.75 12.37
CA GLY A 155 -13.04 12.73 11.27
C GLY A 155 -11.86 12.68 10.29
N GLY A 156 -10.92 11.76 10.53
CA GLY A 156 -9.62 11.64 9.88
C GLY A 156 -8.52 11.56 10.93
N THR A 157 -7.61 10.61 10.79
CA THR A 157 -6.51 10.39 11.75
C THR A 157 -5.19 10.33 11.01
N THR A 158 -4.22 11.16 11.41
CA THR A 158 -2.85 11.09 10.92
C THR A 158 -1.94 10.60 12.03
N PHE A 159 -1.33 9.43 11.83
CA PHE A 159 -0.18 8.98 12.60
C PHE A 159 1.08 9.54 11.94
N ASN A 160 1.73 10.49 12.62
CA ASN A 160 2.84 11.28 12.08
C ASN A 160 4.19 10.55 12.16
N SER A 161 4.23 9.39 12.82
CA SER A 161 5.43 8.59 13.02
C SER A 161 5.07 7.10 12.97
N THR A 162 5.99 6.24 13.43
CA THR A 162 5.81 4.79 13.42
C THR A 162 4.61 4.36 14.25
N VAL A 163 3.92 3.34 13.76
CA VAL A 163 2.88 2.60 14.50
C VAL A 163 3.32 1.15 14.61
N ASN A 164 3.51 0.67 15.83
CA ASN A 164 3.84 -0.72 16.16
C ASN A 164 2.84 -1.23 17.18
N ALA A 165 1.91 -2.08 16.72
CA ALA A 165 0.88 -2.68 17.55
C ALA A 165 0.57 -4.11 17.10
N ALA A 166 0.10 -4.99 17.98
CA ALA A 166 -0.31 -6.33 17.55
C ALA A 166 -1.51 -6.27 16.58
N THR A 167 -2.52 -5.48 16.90
CA THR A 167 -3.72 -5.28 16.07
C THR A 167 -3.98 -3.81 15.84
N VAL A 168 -4.29 -3.45 14.60
CA VAL A 168 -4.84 -2.14 14.23
C VAL A 168 -6.24 -2.34 13.66
N THR A 169 -7.23 -1.64 14.21
CA THR A 169 -8.64 -1.75 13.80
C THR A 169 -9.17 -0.38 13.42
N LEU A 170 -9.62 -0.26 12.16
CA LEU A 170 -10.09 0.99 11.57
C LEU A 170 -11.58 0.86 11.24
N THR A 171 -12.43 1.70 11.84
CA THR A 171 -13.89 1.58 11.75
C THR A 171 -14.58 2.94 11.79
N ASN A 172 -15.80 3.04 11.23
CA ASN A 172 -16.71 4.18 11.40
C ASN A 172 -16.08 5.57 11.16
N THR A 173 -15.03 5.66 10.35
CA THR A 173 -14.31 6.91 10.09
C THR A 173 -14.92 7.64 8.89
N THR A 174 -14.78 8.97 8.88
CA THR A 174 -14.90 9.83 7.71
C THR A 174 -13.52 10.42 7.38
N GLY A 175 -13.30 10.82 6.14
CA GLY A 175 -11.98 11.31 5.72
C GLY A 175 -10.92 10.21 5.62
N THR A 176 -9.68 10.53 5.95
CA THR A 176 -8.51 9.67 5.72
C THR A 176 -7.86 9.22 7.02
N ILE A 177 -7.52 7.93 7.12
CA ILE A 177 -6.59 7.42 8.12
C ILE A 177 -5.23 7.26 7.44
N ALA A 178 -4.26 8.09 7.82
CA ALA A 178 -2.94 8.17 7.23
C ALA A 178 -1.86 7.68 8.21
N PHE A 179 -1.02 6.77 7.74
CA PHE A 179 0.21 6.34 8.40
C PHE A 179 1.38 6.95 7.65
N THR A 180 1.94 8.05 8.16
CA THR A 180 3.07 8.73 7.51
C THR A 180 4.40 8.02 7.79
N GLY A 181 4.53 7.43 8.99
CA GLY A 181 5.61 6.51 9.34
C GLY A 181 5.24 5.05 9.04
N ALA A 182 6.20 4.15 9.30
CA ALA A 182 6.00 2.72 9.07
C ALA A 182 4.89 2.14 9.96
N LEU A 183 3.98 1.37 9.35
CA LEU A 183 2.95 0.57 10.04
C LEU A 183 3.44 -0.87 10.22
N THR A 184 3.78 -1.23 11.46
CA THR A 184 4.09 -2.62 11.84
C THR A 184 2.92 -3.19 12.63
N ALA A 185 2.26 -4.21 12.09
CA ALA A 185 1.16 -4.89 12.75
C ALA A 185 1.15 -6.40 12.52
N THR A 186 0.59 -7.15 13.46
CA THR A 186 0.25 -8.56 13.18
C THR A 186 -1.04 -8.62 12.36
N THR A 187 -2.07 -7.88 12.79
CA THR A 187 -3.38 -7.83 12.14
C THR A 187 -3.78 -6.39 11.82
N LEU A 188 -4.26 -6.14 10.60
CA LEU A 188 -4.91 -4.89 10.21
C LEU A 188 -6.36 -5.17 9.79
N ASN A 189 -7.32 -4.65 10.55
CA ASN A 189 -8.74 -4.76 10.27
C ASN A 189 -9.27 -3.44 9.73
N THR A 190 -10.05 -3.52 8.64
CA THR A 190 -10.77 -2.38 8.08
C THR A 190 -12.24 -2.73 7.94
N ALA A 191 -13.13 -1.81 8.31
CA ALA A 191 -14.56 -1.97 8.12
C ALA A 191 -15.02 -1.49 6.74
N ASN A 192 -16.15 -2.03 6.29
CA ASN A 192 -16.83 -1.53 5.11
C ASN A 192 -17.48 -0.17 5.38
N ALA A 193 -16.75 0.90 5.09
CA ALA A 193 -17.23 2.28 5.13
C ALA A 193 -16.40 3.17 4.18
N GLY A 194 -16.94 4.34 3.84
CA GLY A 194 -16.41 5.25 2.80
C GLY A 194 -15.14 6.03 3.16
N TYR A 195 -14.40 5.65 4.19
CA TYR A 195 -13.14 6.33 4.55
C TYR A 195 -11.98 5.87 3.67
N ASN A 196 -10.96 6.71 3.61
CA ASN A 196 -9.72 6.44 2.91
C ASN A 196 -8.69 5.84 3.87
N VAL A 197 -7.83 4.99 3.36
CA VAL A 197 -6.64 4.50 4.08
C VAL A 197 -5.40 4.87 3.27
N ALA A 198 -4.40 5.47 3.92
CA ALA A 198 -3.13 5.79 3.31
C ALA A 198 -1.99 5.22 4.16
N ILE A 199 -1.28 4.22 3.63
CA ILE A 199 -0.04 3.71 4.20
C ILE A 199 1.08 4.36 3.40
N ASN A 200 1.61 5.48 3.90
CA ASN A 200 2.59 6.29 3.18
C ASN A 200 4.03 5.93 3.56
N GLY A 201 4.26 5.60 4.84
CA GLY A 201 5.58 5.24 5.36
C GLY A 201 5.97 3.77 5.13
N GLY A 202 5.13 2.99 4.45
CA GLY A 202 5.32 1.55 4.29
C GLY A 202 5.09 0.76 5.58
N GLY A 203 5.78 -0.37 5.72
CA GLY A 203 5.78 -1.19 6.94
C GLY A 203 5.60 -2.69 6.69
N THR A 204 5.11 -3.39 7.69
CA THR A 204 4.91 -4.85 7.64
C THR A 204 3.62 -5.23 8.37
N ILE A 205 2.73 -5.92 7.67
CA ILE A 205 1.53 -6.52 8.23
C ILE A 205 1.66 -8.04 8.06
N THR A 206 1.63 -8.77 9.17
CA THR A 206 1.97 -10.20 9.18
C THR A 206 0.85 -11.06 8.61
N ASN A 207 -0.36 -10.94 9.15
CA ASN A 207 -1.51 -11.70 8.70
C ASN A 207 -2.03 -11.17 7.35
N ALA A 208 -2.80 -12.00 6.66
CA ALA A 208 -3.48 -11.59 5.44
C ALA A 208 -4.41 -10.39 5.72
N VAL A 209 -4.39 -9.39 4.83
CA VAL A 209 -5.21 -8.19 4.97
C VAL A 209 -6.28 -8.15 3.88
N THR A 210 -7.53 -7.94 4.29
CA THR A 210 -8.59 -7.52 3.39
C THR A 210 -8.94 -6.07 3.66
N PHE A 211 -8.69 -5.18 2.69
CA PHE A 211 -9.20 -3.80 2.78
C PHE A 211 -10.66 -3.78 2.36
N SER A 212 -11.54 -3.53 3.32
CA SER A 212 -12.99 -3.46 3.14
C SER A 212 -13.48 -2.02 2.98
N ASN A 213 -12.64 -1.01 3.23
CA ASN A 213 -13.03 0.38 3.08
C ASN A 213 -13.36 0.69 1.61
N SER A 214 -14.41 1.48 1.37
CA SER A 214 -14.91 1.81 0.03
C SER A 214 -14.42 3.18 -0.49
N GLY A 215 -13.78 3.97 0.37
CA GLY A 215 -13.00 5.13 -0.05
C GLY A 215 -11.74 4.75 -0.83
N THR A 216 -10.76 5.64 -0.87
CA THR A 216 -9.50 5.39 -1.58
C THR A 216 -8.52 4.59 -0.72
N LEU A 217 -7.62 3.86 -1.39
CA LEU A 217 -6.46 3.23 -0.76
C LEU A 217 -5.17 3.78 -1.39
N THR A 218 -4.29 4.33 -0.58
CA THR A 218 -2.91 4.67 -0.99
C THR A 218 -1.93 3.73 -0.32
N LEU A 219 -1.10 3.07 -1.13
CA LEU A 219 0.05 2.28 -0.69
C LEU A 219 1.31 2.92 -1.27
N ALA A 220 2.02 3.69 -0.46
CA ALA A 220 3.30 4.27 -0.80
C ALA A 220 4.42 3.69 0.06
N GLY A 221 5.67 3.95 -0.34
CA GLY A 221 6.84 3.35 0.30
C GLY A 221 6.86 1.83 0.10
N THR A 222 7.47 1.09 1.03
CA THR A 222 7.57 -0.37 0.95
C THR A 222 6.68 -1.00 2.02
N THR A 223 5.59 -1.65 1.60
CA THR A 223 4.68 -2.38 2.49
C THR A 223 4.76 -3.88 2.21
N ALA A 224 5.10 -4.66 3.24
CA ALA A 224 5.05 -6.11 3.21
C ALA A 224 3.75 -6.61 3.87
N PHE A 225 2.85 -7.16 3.07
CA PHE A 225 1.71 -7.94 3.52
C PHE A 225 2.11 -9.41 3.53
N THR A 226 2.81 -9.86 4.56
CA THR A 226 3.46 -11.18 4.60
C THR A 226 2.48 -12.31 4.29
N GLY A 227 1.29 -12.30 4.88
CA GLY A 227 0.20 -13.26 4.62
C GLY A 227 -0.63 -12.98 3.37
N GLY A 228 -0.34 -11.92 2.62
CA GLY A 228 -1.06 -11.48 1.44
C GLY A 228 -2.01 -10.30 1.67
N VAL A 229 -2.51 -9.73 0.58
CA VAL A 229 -3.43 -8.59 0.58
C VAL A 229 -4.51 -8.77 -0.47
N ILE A 230 -5.75 -8.55 -0.07
CA ILE A 230 -6.90 -8.42 -0.96
C ILE A 230 -7.44 -7.01 -0.78
N ALA A 231 -7.54 -6.25 -1.86
CA ALA A 231 -8.27 -5.01 -1.82
C ALA A 231 -8.94 -4.74 -3.17
N THR A 232 -10.21 -5.08 -3.22
CA THR A 232 -11.08 -4.89 -4.38
C THR A 232 -12.26 -3.98 -4.04
N ALA A 233 -12.50 -3.72 -2.74
CA ALA A 233 -13.51 -2.80 -2.25
C ALA A 233 -13.15 -1.31 -2.37
N PRO A 234 -11.87 -0.88 -2.19
CA PRO A 234 -11.53 0.54 -2.36
C PRO A 234 -11.86 1.03 -3.77
N SER A 235 -12.47 2.21 -3.87
CA SER A 235 -12.90 2.83 -5.12
C SER A 235 -11.73 3.22 -6.04
N SER A 236 -10.57 3.50 -5.46
CA SER A 236 -9.31 3.68 -6.18
C SER A 236 -8.13 3.22 -5.34
N ARG A 237 -7.02 2.92 -6.02
CA ARG A 237 -5.86 2.24 -5.44
C ARG A 237 -4.60 2.88 -6.01
N THR A 238 -4.01 3.79 -5.26
CA THR A 238 -2.79 4.48 -5.67
C THR A 238 -1.58 3.73 -5.14
N ILE A 239 -0.68 3.31 -6.02
CA ILE A 239 0.57 2.63 -5.67
C ILE A 239 1.74 3.56 -6.02
N ASN A 240 2.59 3.81 -5.02
CA ASN A 240 3.80 4.62 -5.14
C ASN A 240 4.93 3.96 -4.33
N GLY A 241 5.38 2.79 -4.80
CA GLY A 241 6.42 2.00 -4.16
C GLY A 241 6.17 0.50 -4.24
N THR A 242 6.56 -0.23 -3.20
CA THR A 242 6.51 -1.69 -3.19
C THR A 242 5.34 -2.24 -2.39
N VAL A 243 4.55 -3.10 -3.01
CA VAL A 243 3.58 -3.98 -2.35
C VAL A 243 4.10 -5.41 -2.46
N SER A 244 4.38 -6.04 -1.33
CA SER A 244 4.95 -7.39 -1.31
C SER A 244 4.18 -8.37 -0.45
N ALA A 245 4.27 -9.65 -0.82
CA ALA A 245 3.82 -10.79 -0.02
C ALA A 245 4.93 -11.85 0.06
N ALA A 246 4.77 -12.83 0.96
CA ALA A 246 5.70 -13.95 1.13
C ALA A 246 4.96 -15.29 1.27
N GLY A 247 5.71 -16.39 1.24
CA GLY A 247 5.14 -17.74 1.40
C GLY A 247 4.09 -18.01 0.34
N THR A 248 2.86 -18.30 0.76
CA THR A 248 1.71 -18.52 -0.14
C THR A 248 0.75 -17.32 -0.18
N GLY A 249 1.14 -16.16 0.36
CA GLY A 249 0.29 -14.98 0.46
C GLY A 249 -0.09 -14.43 -0.91
N VAL A 250 -1.38 -14.26 -1.18
CA VAL A 250 -1.86 -13.73 -2.46
C VAL A 250 -1.81 -12.20 -2.48
N ILE A 251 -1.67 -11.60 -3.66
CA ILE A 251 -1.86 -10.15 -3.84
C ILE A 251 -2.99 -9.95 -4.85
N THR A 252 -4.15 -9.49 -4.39
CA THR A 252 -5.30 -9.20 -5.25
C THR A 252 -5.65 -7.72 -5.14
N LEU A 253 -5.41 -6.98 -6.21
CA LEU A 253 -5.71 -5.56 -6.31
C LEU A 253 -6.76 -5.35 -7.42
N GLY A 254 -7.75 -4.49 -7.17
CA GLY A 254 -8.63 -3.95 -8.22
C GLY A 254 -7.88 -3.07 -9.23
N THR A 255 -8.55 -2.08 -9.81
CA THR A 255 -7.89 -1.09 -10.69
C THR A 255 -6.85 -0.28 -9.92
N VAL A 256 -5.67 -0.08 -10.49
CA VAL A 256 -4.55 0.60 -9.83
C VAL A 256 -4.06 1.80 -10.64
N SER A 257 -3.70 2.87 -9.94
CA SER A 257 -2.96 4.00 -10.48
C SER A 257 -1.54 3.95 -9.94
N ILE A 258 -0.56 3.87 -10.85
CA ILE A 258 0.86 3.82 -10.53
C ILE A 258 1.41 5.24 -10.65
N THR A 259 1.62 5.89 -9.51
CA THR A 259 2.05 7.30 -9.45
C THR A 259 3.54 7.47 -9.17
N GLY A 260 4.21 6.39 -8.75
CA GLY A 260 5.66 6.28 -8.62
C GLY A 260 6.16 4.95 -9.18
N ASP A 261 7.48 4.80 -9.33
CA ASP A 261 8.06 3.51 -9.70
C ASP A 261 7.66 2.47 -8.65
N SER A 262 7.01 1.41 -9.12
CA SER A 262 6.30 0.49 -8.25
C SER A 262 6.64 -0.96 -8.54
N THR A 263 6.75 -1.74 -7.47
CA THR A 263 6.91 -3.20 -7.54
C THR A 263 5.75 -3.87 -6.82
N ILE A 264 5.04 -4.76 -7.51
CA ILE A 264 3.97 -5.57 -6.92
C ILE A 264 4.42 -7.03 -7.01
N GLY A 265 4.90 -7.59 -5.90
CA GLY A 265 5.62 -8.87 -5.94
C GLY A 265 6.09 -9.37 -4.58
N GLY A 266 7.37 -9.71 -4.47
CA GLY A 266 7.97 -10.27 -3.26
C GLY A 266 8.33 -11.75 -3.41
N ALA A 267 8.54 -12.42 -2.28
CA ALA A 267 8.97 -13.82 -2.23
C ALA A 267 7.79 -14.82 -2.22
N SER A 268 6.56 -14.34 -2.44
CA SER A 268 5.38 -15.19 -2.45
C SER A 268 5.31 -16.08 -3.69
N THR A 269 4.86 -17.31 -3.54
CA THR A 269 4.42 -18.19 -4.62
C THR A 269 2.89 -18.17 -4.80
N GLY A 270 2.17 -17.40 -3.97
CA GLY A 270 0.72 -17.18 -4.11
C GLY A 270 0.40 -16.24 -5.27
N GLN A 271 -0.76 -16.42 -5.91
CA GLN A 271 -1.15 -15.65 -7.10
C GLN A 271 -1.13 -14.13 -6.87
N ILE A 272 -0.62 -13.41 -7.86
CA ILE A 272 -0.78 -11.95 -8.00
C ILE A 272 -1.84 -11.68 -9.05
N THR A 273 -2.89 -10.98 -8.67
CA THR A 273 -3.98 -10.53 -9.54
C THR A 273 -4.09 -9.01 -9.44
N ILE A 274 -3.98 -8.32 -10.58
CA ILE A 274 -4.12 -6.86 -10.67
C ILE A 274 -5.17 -6.54 -11.72
N GLY A 275 -6.11 -5.66 -11.38
CA GLY A 275 -7.04 -5.06 -12.34
C GLY A 275 -6.32 -4.18 -13.38
N ALA A 276 -7.07 -3.30 -14.04
CA ALA A 276 -6.46 -2.37 -14.99
C ALA A 276 -5.44 -1.48 -14.26
N ALA A 277 -4.23 -1.37 -14.82
CA ALA A 277 -3.17 -0.52 -14.30
C ALA A 277 -2.97 0.69 -15.22
N THR A 278 -3.05 1.89 -14.66
CA THR A 278 -2.73 3.13 -15.36
C THR A 278 -1.49 3.76 -14.74
N LEU A 279 -0.45 3.95 -15.54
CA LEU A 279 0.82 4.53 -15.13
C LEU A 279 0.82 6.02 -15.44
N SER A 280 1.22 6.83 -14.46
CA SER A 280 1.64 8.20 -14.70
C SER A 280 2.92 8.22 -15.55
N ASP A 281 3.18 9.34 -16.22
CA ASP A 281 4.31 9.52 -17.13
C ASP A 281 5.66 9.18 -16.50
N ASN A 282 6.54 8.55 -17.26
CA ASN A 282 7.90 8.18 -16.83
C ASN A 282 7.92 7.29 -15.57
N ARG A 283 6.90 6.46 -15.38
CA ARG A 283 6.86 5.45 -14.30
C ARG A 283 7.11 4.05 -14.84
N THR A 284 7.66 3.20 -13.99
CA THR A 284 7.81 1.77 -14.23
C THR A 284 6.95 0.96 -13.26
N LEU A 285 6.14 0.06 -13.80
CA LEU A 285 5.49 -1.00 -13.02
C LEU A 285 6.26 -2.30 -13.20
N THR A 286 6.79 -2.84 -12.11
CA THR A 286 7.33 -4.20 -12.04
C THR A 286 6.34 -5.12 -11.36
N VAL A 287 5.96 -6.22 -12.00
CA VAL A 287 5.08 -7.25 -11.42
C VAL A 287 5.85 -8.55 -11.26
N GLY A 288 5.83 -9.06 -10.03
CA GLY A 288 6.70 -10.15 -9.57
C GLY A 288 8.08 -9.66 -9.11
N ALA A 289 8.81 -10.54 -8.43
CA ALA A 289 10.19 -10.30 -7.98
C ALA A 289 11.12 -11.51 -8.26
N GLY A 290 10.76 -12.35 -9.23
CA GLY A 290 11.53 -13.51 -9.66
C GLY A 290 11.25 -14.81 -8.89
N ALA A 291 10.27 -14.81 -7.97
CA ALA A 291 9.74 -16.03 -7.37
C ALA A 291 8.81 -16.77 -8.35
N ASP A 292 8.45 -18.02 -8.04
CA ASP A 292 7.48 -18.82 -8.82
C ASP A 292 6.05 -18.38 -8.54
N THR A 293 5.73 -17.16 -8.97
CA THR A 293 4.47 -16.49 -8.67
C THR A 293 3.59 -16.45 -9.91
N PRO A 294 2.43 -17.13 -9.94
CA PRO A 294 1.48 -16.93 -11.02
C PRO A 294 0.96 -15.49 -11.05
N ILE A 295 0.92 -14.85 -12.22
CA ILE A 295 0.46 -13.46 -12.38
C ILE A 295 -0.73 -13.40 -13.34
N SER A 296 -1.79 -12.70 -12.94
CA SER A 296 -2.90 -12.29 -13.79
C SER A 296 -3.00 -10.77 -13.81
N LEU A 297 -2.76 -10.16 -14.97
CA LEU A 297 -2.96 -8.74 -15.23
C LEU A 297 -4.16 -8.54 -16.15
N SER A 298 -4.87 -7.42 -15.97
CA SER A 298 -5.82 -6.91 -16.96
C SER A 298 -5.09 -6.09 -18.03
N SER A 299 -5.52 -4.86 -18.32
CA SER A 299 -4.79 -3.91 -19.18
C SER A 299 -3.71 -3.16 -18.41
N VAL A 300 -2.64 -2.78 -19.11
CA VAL A 300 -1.59 -1.88 -18.60
C VAL A 300 -1.43 -0.72 -19.57
N THR A 301 -1.69 0.50 -19.11
CA THR A 301 -1.65 1.70 -19.95
C THR A 301 -0.79 2.80 -19.35
N GLY A 302 -0.02 3.50 -20.17
CA GLY A 302 0.58 4.79 -19.80
C GLY A 302 -0.45 5.93 -19.88
N THR A 303 0.01 7.15 -19.62
CA THR A 303 -0.79 8.38 -19.77
C THR A 303 -0.30 9.12 -21.01
N ALA A 304 -1.20 9.45 -21.95
CA ALA A 304 -0.80 10.00 -23.24
C ALA A 304 -0.21 11.43 -23.15
N LEU A 305 0.54 11.81 -24.21
CA LEU A 305 1.05 13.17 -24.50
C LEU A 305 2.29 13.61 -23.71
N ASN A 306 2.92 12.74 -22.93
CA ASN A 306 4.09 13.08 -22.12
C ASN A 306 5.21 12.02 -22.29
N SER A 307 5.93 11.70 -21.21
CA SER A 307 7.02 10.72 -21.23
C SER A 307 6.48 9.30 -21.06
N VAL A 308 6.94 8.42 -21.92
CA VAL A 308 6.57 7.00 -21.92
C VAL A 308 6.75 6.32 -20.56
N SER A 309 5.88 5.36 -20.28
CA SER A 309 5.91 4.49 -19.09
C SER A 309 6.40 3.08 -19.42
N ASN A 310 6.73 2.28 -18.42
CA ASN A 310 7.33 0.96 -18.63
C ASN A 310 6.63 -0.14 -17.83
N LEU A 311 6.56 -1.34 -18.41
CA LEU A 311 6.11 -2.56 -17.75
C LEU A 311 7.25 -3.57 -17.70
N THR A 312 7.52 -4.11 -16.51
CA THR A 312 8.40 -5.26 -16.31
C THR A 312 7.61 -6.41 -15.67
N ILE A 313 7.66 -7.58 -16.29
CA ILE A 313 7.15 -8.84 -15.74
C ILE A 313 8.37 -9.66 -15.33
N ASN A 314 8.44 -10.02 -14.04
CA ASN A 314 9.57 -10.70 -13.42
C ASN A 314 9.10 -11.79 -12.45
N THR A 315 8.82 -12.99 -12.95
CA THR A 315 8.35 -14.12 -12.13
C THR A 315 8.69 -15.44 -12.80
N THR A 316 9.11 -16.48 -12.10
CA THR A 316 9.25 -17.81 -12.73
C THR A 316 7.93 -18.57 -12.90
N GLY A 317 6.83 -18.00 -12.40
CA GLY A 317 5.49 -18.53 -12.62
C GLY A 317 4.90 -18.14 -13.97
N ALA A 318 3.76 -18.75 -14.31
CA ALA A 318 3.01 -18.43 -15.51
C ALA A 318 2.33 -17.05 -15.40
N VAL A 319 2.29 -16.32 -16.52
CA VAL A 319 1.71 -14.98 -16.59
C VAL A 319 0.64 -14.91 -17.67
N THR A 320 -0.50 -14.33 -17.32
CA THR A 320 -1.56 -13.95 -18.27
C THR A 320 -1.80 -12.45 -18.17
N VAL A 321 -1.74 -11.76 -19.30
CA VAL A 321 -2.16 -10.37 -19.46
C VAL A 321 -3.39 -10.37 -20.36
N SER A 322 -4.56 -10.24 -19.76
CA SER A 322 -5.84 -10.42 -20.47
C SER A 322 -6.26 -9.19 -21.27
N GLY A 323 -5.85 -7.99 -20.84
CA GLY A 323 -6.12 -6.73 -21.51
C GLY A 323 -4.97 -6.26 -22.39
N ALA A 324 -5.18 -5.13 -23.08
CA ALA A 324 -4.14 -4.51 -23.90
C ALA A 324 -2.99 -3.96 -23.03
N VAL A 325 -1.77 -4.03 -23.56
CA VAL A 325 -0.61 -3.29 -23.04
C VAL A 325 -0.26 -2.24 -24.06
N GLY A 326 -0.39 -0.97 -23.73
CA GLY A 326 -0.10 0.09 -24.70
C GLY A 326 -0.57 1.45 -24.24
N THR A 327 -0.70 2.39 -25.18
CA THR A 327 -0.84 3.82 -24.89
C THR A 327 0.36 4.33 -24.10
N ASP A 328 1.30 4.99 -24.79
CA ASP A 328 2.48 5.61 -24.17
C ASP A 328 3.33 4.64 -23.33
N ILE A 329 3.44 3.38 -23.77
CA ILE A 329 4.36 2.40 -23.19
C ILE A 329 5.66 2.41 -24.00
N GLY A 330 6.76 2.75 -23.34
CA GLY A 330 8.10 2.80 -23.91
C GLY A 330 8.72 1.42 -23.95
N THR A 331 8.70 0.71 -22.82
CA THR A 331 9.26 -0.63 -22.73
C THR A 331 8.32 -1.63 -22.09
N VAL A 332 8.25 -2.82 -22.70
CA VAL A 332 7.72 -4.03 -22.08
C VAL A 332 8.88 -5.01 -21.94
N THR A 333 9.21 -5.38 -20.71
CA THR A 333 10.24 -6.37 -20.41
C THR A 333 9.60 -7.62 -19.82
N VAL A 334 9.85 -8.77 -20.44
CA VAL A 334 9.54 -10.08 -19.87
C VAL A 334 10.86 -10.73 -19.49
N THR A 335 11.06 -10.91 -18.19
CA THR A 335 12.27 -11.51 -17.62
C THR A 335 11.92 -12.59 -16.61
N LYS A 336 12.76 -13.62 -16.51
CA LYS A 336 12.58 -14.72 -15.55
C LYS A 336 11.24 -15.44 -15.66
N SER A 337 10.46 -15.27 -16.74
CA SER A 337 9.09 -15.80 -16.90
C SER A 337 9.02 -17.34 -16.89
N GLY A 338 7.97 -17.91 -16.30
CA GLY A 338 7.56 -19.33 -16.50
C GLY A 338 6.82 -19.57 -17.82
N GLY A 339 6.56 -18.50 -18.57
CA GLY A 339 5.70 -18.44 -19.73
C GLY A 339 4.74 -17.26 -19.57
N THR A 340 4.60 -16.44 -20.61
CA THR A 340 3.78 -15.23 -20.59
C THR A 340 2.84 -15.23 -21.77
N THR A 341 1.53 -15.09 -21.53
CA THR A 341 0.54 -14.89 -22.59
C THR A 341 -0.02 -13.47 -22.52
N PHE A 342 0.23 -12.70 -23.57
CA PHE A 342 -0.52 -11.48 -23.86
C PHE A 342 -1.73 -11.87 -24.71
N SER A 343 -2.93 -11.77 -24.15
CA SER A 343 -4.17 -12.18 -24.81
C SER A 343 -4.72 -11.12 -25.76
N SER A 344 -4.28 -9.87 -25.61
CA SER A 344 -4.68 -8.72 -26.43
C SER A 344 -3.46 -8.02 -27.04
N THR A 345 -3.68 -6.88 -27.68
CA THR A 345 -2.64 -6.08 -28.33
C THR A 345 -1.54 -5.68 -27.36
N VAL A 346 -0.30 -5.73 -27.84
CA VAL A 346 0.88 -5.12 -27.20
C VAL A 346 1.40 -4.04 -28.14
N ASP A 347 1.35 -2.79 -27.70
CA ASP A 347 1.85 -1.61 -28.41
C ASP A 347 2.87 -0.89 -27.54
N ALA A 348 4.15 -1.05 -27.85
CA ALA A 348 5.24 -0.47 -27.08
C ALA A 348 6.45 -0.14 -27.96
N ALA A 349 7.21 0.91 -27.65
CA ALA A 349 8.37 1.26 -28.45
C ALA A 349 9.43 0.12 -28.48
N THR A 350 9.69 -0.52 -27.33
CA THR A 350 10.60 -1.67 -27.23
C THR A 350 9.96 -2.81 -26.45
N VAL A 351 10.07 -4.02 -26.98
CA VAL A 351 9.75 -5.26 -26.26
C VAL A 351 11.04 -6.04 -26.08
N THR A 352 11.35 -6.42 -24.84
CA THR A 352 12.54 -7.20 -24.49
C THR A 352 12.14 -8.50 -23.82
N LEU A 353 12.57 -9.62 -24.42
CA LEU A 353 12.32 -10.98 -23.94
C LEU A 353 13.66 -11.57 -23.49
N THR A 354 13.79 -11.91 -22.20
CA THR A 354 15.05 -12.40 -21.65
C THR A 354 14.84 -13.37 -20.49
N ASN A 355 15.86 -14.17 -20.17
CA ASN A 355 15.92 -15.05 -19.00
C ASN A 355 14.63 -15.88 -18.74
N THR A 356 13.87 -16.20 -19.78
CA THR A 356 12.53 -16.81 -19.65
C THR A 356 12.62 -18.31 -19.87
N THR A 357 11.65 -19.03 -19.32
CA THR A 357 11.34 -20.44 -19.59
C THR A 357 9.92 -20.54 -20.15
N GLY A 358 9.56 -21.69 -20.74
CA GLY A 358 8.23 -21.85 -21.34
C GLY A 358 8.04 -21.01 -22.61
N THR A 359 6.80 -20.59 -22.87
CA THR A 359 6.42 -19.86 -24.10
C THR A 359 5.98 -18.44 -23.79
N ILE A 360 6.51 -17.47 -24.54
CA ILE A 360 6.00 -16.11 -24.61
C ILE A 360 5.08 -16.01 -25.83
N THR A 361 3.78 -15.82 -25.57
CA THR A 361 2.72 -15.81 -26.59
C THR A 361 2.12 -14.41 -26.71
N PHE A 362 2.14 -13.86 -27.92
CA PHE A 362 1.36 -12.69 -28.32
C PHE A 362 0.14 -13.16 -29.11
N SER A 363 -1.00 -13.27 -28.44
CA SER A 363 -2.26 -13.72 -29.05
C SER A 363 -2.94 -12.59 -29.84
N GLY A 364 -2.81 -11.35 -29.37
CA GLY A 364 -3.16 -10.14 -30.11
C GLY A 364 -2.00 -9.62 -30.96
N ALA A 365 -2.22 -8.50 -31.64
CA ALA A 365 -1.20 -7.88 -32.48
C ALA A 365 -0.02 -7.36 -31.62
N LEU A 366 1.20 -7.60 -32.10
CA LEU A 366 2.42 -7.02 -31.54
C LEU A 366 2.90 -5.85 -32.41
N THR A 367 2.74 -4.64 -31.90
CA THR A 367 3.30 -3.42 -32.51
C THR A 367 4.49 -2.96 -31.69
N ALA A 368 5.67 -2.94 -32.31
CA ALA A 368 6.87 -2.44 -31.65
C ALA A 368 7.86 -1.78 -32.61
N THR A 369 8.64 -0.82 -32.12
CA THR A 369 9.79 -0.32 -32.89
C THR A 369 10.92 -1.34 -32.84
N THR A 370 11.22 -1.87 -31.65
CA THR A 370 12.29 -2.86 -31.43
C THR A 370 11.78 -4.09 -30.69
N LEU A 371 12.09 -5.28 -31.18
CA LEU A 371 11.90 -6.55 -30.47
C LEU A 371 13.26 -7.20 -30.19
N ASN A 372 13.65 -7.22 -28.91
CA ASN A 372 14.86 -7.86 -28.45
C ASN A 372 14.56 -9.25 -27.90
N THR A 373 15.33 -10.24 -28.33
CA THR A 373 15.27 -11.60 -27.78
C THR A 373 16.67 -12.03 -27.34
N ALA A 374 16.79 -12.46 -26.09
CA ALA A 374 18.05 -12.95 -25.55
C ALA A 374 18.24 -14.45 -25.87
N ALA A 375 19.50 -14.89 -25.93
CA ALA A 375 19.80 -16.30 -26.11
C ALA A 375 19.42 -17.12 -24.87
N ALA A 376 18.31 -17.86 -24.95
CA ALA A 376 17.86 -18.81 -23.95
C ALA A 376 16.83 -19.79 -24.55
N GLY A 377 16.54 -20.89 -23.84
CA GLY A 377 15.72 -22.01 -24.33
C GLY A 377 14.20 -21.80 -24.37
N TYR A 378 13.70 -20.56 -24.28
CA TYR A 378 12.26 -20.28 -24.32
C TYR A 378 11.70 -20.29 -25.75
N ASN A 379 10.39 -20.45 -25.82
CA ASN A 379 9.63 -20.37 -27.06
C ASN A 379 9.05 -18.97 -27.25
N VAL A 380 8.93 -18.54 -28.50
CA VAL A 380 8.20 -17.31 -28.86
C VAL A 380 7.09 -17.67 -29.84
N ALA A 381 5.89 -17.19 -29.59
CA ALA A 381 4.74 -17.33 -30.47
C ALA A 381 4.12 -15.96 -30.74
N ILE A 382 4.22 -15.46 -31.96
CA ILE A 382 3.49 -14.28 -32.43
C ILE A 382 2.29 -14.80 -33.23
N ASN A 383 1.13 -14.88 -32.58
CA ASN A 383 -0.06 -15.49 -33.17
C ASN A 383 -1.01 -14.46 -33.78
N GLY A 384 -1.11 -13.27 -33.17
CA GLY A 384 -1.99 -12.20 -33.62
C GLY A 384 -1.41 -11.33 -34.74
N GLY A 385 -0.22 -11.64 -35.25
CA GLY A 385 0.49 -10.81 -36.22
C GLY A 385 1.05 -9.51 -35.62
N GLY A 386 1.18 -8.48 -36.44
CA GLY A 386 1.57 -7.13 -36.03
C GLY A 386 2.66 -6.49 -36.90
N THR A 387 3.35 -5.50 -36.36
CA THR A 387 4.39 -4.73 -37.05
C THR A 387 5.57 -4.53 -36.13
N ILE A 388 6.76 -4.96 -36.57
CA ILE A 388 8.03 -4.62 -35.92
C ILE A 388 8.89 -3.81 -36.88
N ALA A 389 9.24 -2.58 -36.49
CA ALA A 389 9.87 -1.63 -37.40
C ALA A 389 11.36 -1.95 -37.67
N ASN A 390 12.15 -2.13 -36.61
CA ASN A 390 13.58 -2.41 -36.73
C ASN A 390 13.83 -3.88 -37.09
N VAL A 391 15.05 -4.16 -37.53
CA VAL A 391 15.50 -5.54 -37.78
C VAL A 391 15.36 -6.38 -36.51
N VAL A 392 14.78 -7.57 -36.64
CA VAL A 392 14.63 -8.52 -35.54
C VAL A 392 15.60 -9.67 -35.70
N THR A 393 16.32 -10.00 -34.63
CA THR A 393 17.05 -11.27 -34.50
C THR A 393 16.40 -12.09 -33.41
N PHE A 394 15.83 -13.24 -33.77
CA PHE A 394 15.36 -14.25 -32.82
C PHE A 394 16.55 -15.09 -32.35
N SER A 395 17.03 -14.79 -31.14
CA SER A 395 18.14 -15.49 -30.47
C SER A 395 17.66 -16.61 -29.56
N ASN A 396 16.36 -16.72 -29.31
CA ASN A 396 15.81 -17.80 -28.49
C ASN A 396 16.06 -19.16 -29.17
N SER A 397 16.48 -20.15 -28.40
CA SER A 397 16.83 -21.49 -28.91
C SER A 397 15.70 -22.51 -28.79
N GLY A 398 14.57 -22.13 -28.19
CA GLY A 398 13.33 -22.93 -28.23
C GLY A 398 12.62 -22.79 -29.58
N THR A 399 11.30 -23.01 -29.61
CA THR A 399 10.50 -22.91 -30.83
C THR A 399 10.14 -21.47 -31.17
N LEU A 400 10.03 -21.16 -32.45
CA LEU A 400 9.45 -19.91 -32.96
C LEU A 400 8.18 -20.21 -33.76
N THR A 401 7.06 -19.61 -33.38
CA THR A 401 5.82 -19.63 -34.17
C THR A 401 5.50 -18.21 -34.64
N LEU A 402 5.31 -18.05 -35.95
CA LEU A 402 4.80 -16.83 -36.56
C LEU A 402 3.50 -17.16 -37.29
N ALA A 403 2.38 -16.68 -36.75
CA ALA A 403 1.07 -16.83 -37.35
C ALA A 403 0.40 -15.45 -37.53
N GLY A 404 -0.67 -15.43 -38.32
CA GLY A 404 -1.30 -14.17 -38.73
C GLY A 404 -0.40 -13.40 -39.69
N THR A 405 -0.58 -12.08 -39.77
CA THR A 405 0.23 -11.21 -40.64
C THR A 405 1.21 -10.40 -39.81
N THR A 406 2.51 -10.70 -39.92
CA THR A 406 3.57 -9.95 -39.24
C THR A 406 4.47 -9.23 -40.26
N ALA A 407 4.53 -7.91 -40.16
CA ALA A 407 5.46 -7.09 -40.92
C ALA A 407 6.74 -6.86 -40.11
N PHE A 408 7.85 -7.47 -40.53
CA PHE A 408 9.20 -7.15 -40.04
C PHE A 408 9.82 -6.12 -40.98
N THR A 409 9.48 -4.84 -40.81
CA THR A 409 9.82 -3.78 -41.78
C THR A 409 11.32 -3.72 -42.07
N GLY A 410 12.16 -3.78 -41.04
CA GLY A 410 13.63 -3.81 -41.15
C GLY A 410 14.23 -5.19 -41.46
N GLY A 411 13.42 -6.23 -41.62
CA GLY A 411 13.83 -7.62 -41.82
C GLY A 411 13.84 -8.46 -40.54
N VAL A 412 13.98 -9.77 -40.71
CA VAL A 412 13.99 -10.77 -39.63
C VAL A 412 15.04 -11.84 -39.87
N THR A 413 15.78 -12.19 -38.84
CA THR A 413 16.69 -13.35 -38.79
C THR A 413 16.28 -14.29 -37.68
N ALA A 414 16.04 -15.57 -38.01
CA ALA A 414 15.60 -16.60 -37.07
C ALA A 414 16.40 -17.91 -37.24
N THR A 415 17.72 -17.83 -37.10
CA THR A 415 18.62 -18.99 -37.24
C THR A 415 18.80 -19.79 -35.96
N ALA A 416 18.60 -19.17 -34.79
CA ALA A 416 18.77 -19.80 -33.48
C ALA A 416 17.61 -20.73 -33.03
N PRO A 417 16.32 -20.46 -33.33
CA PRO A 417 15.22 -21.30 -32.87
C PRO A 417 15.36 -22.76 -33.32
N SER A 418 15.10 -23.73 -32.43
CA SER A 418 15.22 -25.16 -32.74
C SER A 418 14.23 -25.64 -33.80
N SER A 419 13.06 -25.02 -33.85
CA SER A 419 12.05 -25.22 -34.89
C SER A 419 11.34 -23.90 -35.19
N LYS A 420 10.85 -23.78 -36.41
CA LYS A 420 10.11 -22.61 -36.89
C LYS A 420 8.79 -23.08 -37.49
N THR A 421 7.68 -22.50 -37.06
CA THR A 421 6.35 -22.74 -37.62
C THR A 421 5.81 -21.46 -38.20
N ILE A 422 5.45 -21.49 -39.49
CA ILE A 422 4.77 -20.39 -40.18
C ILE A 422 3.33 -20.79 -40.47
N ASN A 423 2.40 -19.93 -40.05
CA ASN A 423 0.97 -20.09 -40.28
C ASN A 423 0.33 -18.73 -40.60
N GLY A 424 0.79 -18.11 -41.69
CA GLY A 424 0.37 -16.78 -42.09
C GLY A 424 1.38 -16.05 -42.96
N THR A 425 1.31 -14.73 -42.95
CA THR A 425 2.10 -13.86 -43.84
C THR A 425 3.23 -13.20 -43.05
N ILE A 426 4.45 -13.37 -43.55
CA ILE A 426 5.62 -12.61 -43.13
C ILE A 426 5.96 -11.64 -44.24
N THR A 427 6.19 -10.38 -43.92
CA THR A 427 6.69 -9.41 -44.90
C THR A 427 7.91 -8.66 -44.37
N ALA A 428 8.75 -8.21 -45.29
CA ALA A 428 9.77 -7.20 -45.06
C ALA A 428 9.61 -6.09 -46.11
N ALA A 429 10.12 -4.89 -45.83
CA ALA A 429 10.01 -3.75 -46.73
C ALA A 429 11.38 -3.28 -47.21
N GLY A 430 11.44 -2.67 -48.40
CA GLY A 430 12.66 -2.08 -48.93
C GLY A 430 13.80 -3.10 -49.02
N THR A 431 14.88 -2.86 -48.27
CA THR A 431 16.07 -3.75 -48.20
C THR A 431 16.00 -4.74 -47.04
N GLY A 432 14.88 -4.85 -46.33
CA GLY A 432 14.70 -5.81 -45.24
C GLY A 432 14.79 -7.24 -45.77
N VAL A 433 15.60 -8.07 -45.12
CA VAL A 433 15.81 -9.48 -45.47
C VAL A 433 15.01 -10.37 -44.54
N ILE A 434 14.38 -11.42 -45.09
CA ILE A 434 13.80 -12.51 -44.30
C ILE A 434 14.76 -13.70 -44.37
N ASN A 435 15.38 -14.03 -43.24
CA ASN A 435 16.31 -15.15 -43.09
C ASN A 435 15.81 -16.12 -42.00
N LEU A 436 15.20 -17.23 -42.42
CA LEU A 436 14.70 -18.28 -41.51
C LEU A 436 15.72 -19.40 -41.25
N GLY A 437 16.97 -19.22 -41.70
CA GLY A 437 18.05 -20.21 -41.58
C GLY A 437 17.91 -21.42 -42.50
N THR A 438 18.76 -22.42 -42.28
CA THR A 438 18.84 -23.65 -43.10
C THR A 438 18.12 -24.85 -42.48
N THR A 439 17.83 -24.80 -41.19
CA THR A 439 17.02 -25.80 -40.49
C THR A 439 15.56 -25.74 -40.96
N GLY A 440 14.89 -26.89 -41.04
CA GLY A 440 13.53 -26.99 -41.59
C GLY A 440 12.52 -26.02 -40.96
N VAL A 441 11.66 -25.46 -41.82
CA VAL A 441 10.52 -24.61 -41.47
C VAL A 441 9.25 -25.41 -41.70
N THR A 442 8.41 -25.53 -40.67
CA THR A 442 7.08 -26.14 -40.79
C THR A 442 6.09 -25.09 -41.28
N VAL A 443 5.43 -25.34 -42.40
CA VAL A 443 4.32 -24.52 -42.89
C VAL A 443 3.04 -25.26 -42.56
N SER A 444 2.26 -24.76 -41.59
CA SER A 444 1.08 -25.45 -41.07
C SER A 444 -0.26 -24.91 -41.61
N GLY A 445 -0.22 -23.97 -42.56
CA GLY A 445 -1.37 -23.38 -43.22
C GLY A 445 -0.95 -22.50 -44.42
N ASN A 446 -1.91 -21.83 -45.05
CA ASN A 446 -1.63 -20.91 -46.16
C ASN A 446 -0.68 -19.80 -45.68
N SER A 447 0.53 -19.81 -46.22
CA SER A 447 1.59 -18.92 -45.76
C SER A 447 2.28 -18.22 -46.92
N THR A 448 2.66 -16.97 -46.69
CA THR A 448 3.40 -16.12 -47.63
C THR A 448 4.62 -15.57 -46.92
N VAL A 449 5.78 -15.59 -47.57
CA VAL A 449 7.03 -15.01 -47.06
C VAL A 449 7.62 -14.09 -48.12
#